data_AF-A0A2V7S1A0-F1
#
_entry.id   AF-A0A2V7S1A0-F1
#
_cell.length_a   1.000
_cell.length_b   1.000
_cell.length_c   1.000
_cell.angle_alpha   90.00
_cell.angle_beta   90.00
_cell.angle_gamma   90.00
#
_symmetry.space_group_name_H-M   'P 1'
#
loop_
_entity.id
_entity.type
_entity.pdbx_description
1 polymer ?
#
loop_
_entity_poly.entity_id
_entity_poly.type
_entity_poly.pdbx_seq_one_letter_code
_entity_poly.pdbx_strand_id
1 'polypeptide(L)'
;MADGLGGYASGSADGIRKRRYHALLIVAAPDDERRFALVNDVELWVDGPAGAVALSSHRYAPNVVHPDGASRLADFATEPWPSWRFDLGEGLTLVQQLFAPRTTQRSAMILQWRLVGPSAAMPMRLRARPMLSGRDFHSLHRQNADFAFAPEKLSEQSWLWRPYSGVPPILMHANGDYRHEPLWFRNFLYTEERARGLDDLEDLASPGEFSWPLGGSDNRDPVLVLTVPEEWGGYESAGNIVAECQALANSE
;
A
#
# COMPACT_ATOMS: atom_id res chain seq x y z
N MET A 1 3.06 -10.33 7.39
CA MET A 1 1.73 -10.95 7.20
C MET A 1 1.75 -11.78 5.93
N ALA A 2 1.49 -13.08 5.99
CA ALA A 2 1.49 -13.96 4.82
C ALA A 2 0.08 -14.13 4.22
N ASP A 3 -0.02 -14.32 2.91
CA ASP A 3 -1.29 -14.59 2.21
C ASP A 3 -1.70 -16.08 2.23
N GLY A 4 -0.77 -16.98 2.58
CA GLY A 4 -1.00 -18.43 2.57
C GLY A 4 -0.67 -19.13 1.25
N LEU A 5 -0.25 -18.39 0.23
CA LEU A 5 0.09 -18.87 -1.12
C LEU A 5 1.59 -18.69 -1.45
N GLY A 6 2.40 -18.33 -0.45
CA GLY A 6 3.84 -18.05 -0.61
C GLY A 6 4.17 -16.57 -0.82
N GLY A 7 3.15 -15.71 -0.94
CA GLY A 7 3.24 -14.25 -0.90
C GLY A 7 3.05 -13.67 0.50
N TYR A 8 3.37 -12.39 0.66
CA TYR A 8 3.27 -11.70 1.94
C TYR A 8 3.40 -10.17 1.82
N ALA A 9 3.01 -9.49 2.89
CA ALA A 9 3.41 -8.13 3.21
C ALA A 9 4.39 -8.13 4.39
N SER A 10 5.42 -7.29 4.33
CA SER A 10 6.43 -7.14 5.38
C SER A 10 6.90 -5.69 5.49
N GLY A 11 7.18 -5.26 6.71
CA GLY A 11 7.58 -3.88 7.01
C GLY A 11 8.06 -3.73 8.45
N SER A 12 8.40 -2.50 8.83
CA SER A 12 8.73 -2.14 10.21
C SER A 12 7.54 -1.48 10.89
N ALA A 13 7.46 -1.59 12.23
CA ALA A 13 6.39 -0.97 13.03
C ALA A 13 6.31 0.55 12.81
N ASP A 14 7.46 1.22 12.65
CA ASP A 14 7.57 2.66 12.36
C ASP A 14 7.19 3.04 10.90
N GLY A 15 6.82 2.07 10.07
CA GLY A 15 6.48 2.27 8.65
C GLY A 15 7.69 2.58 7.75
N ILE A 16 8.90 2.77 8.30
CA ILE A 16 10.08 3.12 7.51
C ILE A 16 10.73 1.84 6.99
N ARG A 17 10.80 1.69 5.66
CA ARG A 17 11.43 0.53 5.02
C ARG A 17 12.94 0.52 5.24
N LYS A 18 13.46 -0.63 5.70
CA LYS A 18 14.88 -0.83 6.07
C LYS A 18 15.59 -1.89 5.24
N ARG A 19 14.82 -2.72 4.53
CA ARG A 19 15.30 -3.89 3.78
C ARG A 19 14.61 -3.99 2.43
N ARG A 20 15.30 -4.60 1.45
CA ARG A 20 14.74 -4.94 0.13
C ARG A 20 13.53 -5.87 0.16
N TYR A 21 13.29 -6.56 1.28
CA TYR A 21 12.16 -7.48 1.44
C TYR A 21 10.93 -6.82 2.06
N HIS A 22 10.97 -5.50 2.33
CA HIS A 22 9.81 -4.77 2.81
C HIS A 22 8.95 -4.32 1.62
N ALA A 23 7.72 -4.80 1.59
CA ALA A 23 6.71 -4.46 0.59
C ALA A 23 5.31 -4.80 1.12
N LEU A 24 4.30 -4.12 0.61
CA LEU A 24 2.89 -4.36 0.92
C LEU A 24 2.27 -5.48 0.09
N LEU A 25 2.83 -5.78 -1.09
CA LEU A 25 2.41 -6.92 -1.90
C LEU A 25 3.63 -7.60 -2.53
N ILE A 26 4.00 -8.75 -1.97
CA ILE A 26 4.92 -9.72 -2.59
C ILE A 26 4.10 -10.94 -2.99
N VAL A 27 4.22 -11.37 -4.24
CA VAL A 27 3.54 -12.56 -4.76
C VAL A 27 4.54 -13.61 -5.20
N ALA A 28 4.19 -14.88 -5.04
CA ALA A 28 4.91 -16.00 -5.63
C ALA A 28 4.39 -16.27 -7.05
N ALA A 29 5.27 -16.60 -7.99
CA ALA A 29 4.83 -17.07 -9.28
C ALA A 29 4.14 -18.46 -9.14
N PRO A 30 3.07 -18.75 -9.89
CA PRO A 30 2.43 -20.06 -9.85
C PRO A 30 3.35 -21.22 -10.29
N ASP A 31 4.17 -20.97 -11.31
CA ASP A 31 4.91 -22.01 -12.03
C ASP A 31 6.43 -22.01 -11.76
N ASP A 32 6.93 -21.10 -10.92
CA ASP A 32 8.34 -21.09 -10.51
C ASP A 32 8.55 -20.57 -9.08
N GLU A 33 9.76 -20.75 -8.54
CA GLU A 33 10.10 -20.34 -7.17
C GLU A 33 10.32 -18.83 -7.01
N ARG A 34 10.16 -18.02 -8.07
CA ARG A 34 10.40 -16.58 -8.00
C ARG A 34 9.30 -15.89 -7.21
N ARG A 35 9.69 -14.78 -6.59
CA ARG A 35 8.76 -13.84 -5.96
C ARG A 35 8.99 -12.45 -6.50
N PHE A 36 7.90 -11.72 -6.65
CA PHE A 36 7.90 -10.36 -7.16
C PHE A 36 7.45 -9.41 -6.07
N ALA A 37 8.25 -8.38 -5.80
CA ALA A 37 7.80 -7.23 -5.01
C ALA A 37 7.05 -6.28 -5.95
N LEU A 38 5.73 -6.20 -5.78
CA LEU A 38 4.85 -5.47 -6.69
C LEU A 38 4.54 -4.07 -6.17
N VAL A 39 3.99 -4.00 -4.96
CA VAL A 39 3.64 -2.76 -4.27
C VAL A 39 4.51 -2.66 -3.03
N ASN A 40 5.49 -1.76 -3.05
CA ASN A 40 6.49 -1.68 -1.99
C ASN A 40 6.00 -0.85 -0.81
N ASP A 41 5.12 0.14 -1.03
CA ASP A 41 4.58 1.00 0.02
C ASP A 41 3.41 1.85 -0.49
N VAL A 42 2.80 2.62 0.39
CA VAL A 42 1.88 3.71 0.08
C VAL A 42 2.29 4.95 0.88
N GLU A 43 2.62 6.06 0.19
CA GLU A 43 2.80 7.35 0.85
C GLU A 43 1.43 7.93 1.22
N LEU A 44 1.23 8.30 2.48
CA LEU A 44 -0.06 8.67 3.05
C LEU A 44 -0.06 10.10 3.56
N TRP A 45 -1.14 10.80 3.23
CA TRP A 45 -1.42 12.15 3.70
C TRP A 45 -2.89 12.30 4.05
N VAL A 46 -3.19 13.18 4.99
CA VAL A 46 -4.54 13.66 5.27
C VAL A 46 -4.57 15.16 5.02
N ASP A 47 -5.40 15.59 4.08
CA ASP A 47 -5.70 17.01 3.89
C ASP A 47 -6.84 17.38 4.83
N GLY A 48 -6.61 18.37 5.68
CA GLY A 48 -7.63 18.96 6.54
C GLY A 48 -7.62 20.49 6.48
N PRO A 49 -8.50 21.15 7.26
CA PRO A 49 -8.61 22.61 7.26
C PRO A 49 -7.32 23.35 7.63
N ALA A 50 -6.48 22.74 8.48
CA ALA A 50 -5.19 23.30 8.90
C ALA A 50 -4.03 23.01 7.93
N GLY A 51 -4.29 22.29 6.84
CA GLY A 51 -3.30 21.88 5.85
C GLY A 51 -3.13 20.36 5.74
N ALA A 52 -2.15 19.95 4.94
CA ALA A 52 -1.83 18.55 4.71
C ALA A 52 -0.94 17.98 5.82
N VAL A 53 -1.31 16.82 6.34
CA VAL A 53 -0.62 16.10 7.40
C VAL A 53 -0.10 14.78 6.84
N ALA A 54 1.21 14.55 6.91
CA ALA A 54 1.80 13.28 6.49
C ALA A 54 1.56 12.19 7.53
N LEU A 55 1.35 10.95 7.07
CA LEU A 55 1.16 9.77 7.91
C LEU A 55 2.19 8.68 7.65
N SER A 56 2.77 8.64 6.46
CA SER A 56 3.90 7.77 6.13
C SER A 56 5.24 8.47 6.34
N SER A 57 6.30 7.68 6.51
CA SER A 57 7.67 8.17 6.45
C SER A 57 8.54 7.27 5.60
N HIS A 58 9.39 7.89 4.78
CA HIS A 58 10.39 7.18 4.00
C HIS A 58 11.78 7.72 4.32
N ARG A 59 12.78 6.84 4.22
CA ARG A 59 14.17 7.24 4.38
C ARG A 59 14.82 7.32 3.00
N TYR A 60 15.49 8.42 2.73
CA TYR A 60 16.23 8.68 1.50
C TYR A 60 17.71 8.90 1.80
N ALA A 61 18.56 8.62 0.83
CA ALA A 61 19.97 9.03 0.90
C ALA A 61 20.08 10.57 0.90
N PRO A 62 21.02 11.18 1.66
CA PRO A 62 22.08 10.52 2.44
C PRO A 62 21.65 9.94 3.80
N ASN A 63 20.57 10.43 4.42
CA ASN A 63 19.89 9.83 5.59
C ASN A 63 18.68 10.70 6.00
N VAL A 64 17.91 11.17 5.02
CA VAL A 64 16.80 12.12 5.23
C VAL A 64 15.51 11.34 5.39
N VAL A 65 14.72 11.63 6.42
CA VAL A 65 13.38 11.08 6.57
C VAL A 65 12.36 12.09 6.05
N HIS A 66 11.58 11.69 5.05
CA HIS A 66 10.50 12.50 4.49
C HIS A 66 9.44 11.59 3.86
N PRO A 67 8.14 11.94 3.93
CA PRO A 67 7.59 12.95 4.83
C PRO A 67 7.65 12.49 6.31
N ASP A 68 7.26 13.36 7.25
CA ASP A 68 7.32 13.06 8.70
C ASP A 68 5.94 12.61 9.24
N GLY A 69 5.57 11.38 8.90
CA GLY A 69 4.45 10.69 9.52
C GLY A 69 4.83 9.84 10.75
N ALA A 70 6.09 9.42 10.84
CA ALA A 70 6.58 8.61 11.96
C ALA A 70 6.44 9.33 13.32
N SER A 71 6.57 10.66 13.36
CA SER A 71 6.33 11.46 14.58
C SER A 71 4.88 11.43 15.07
N ARG A 72 3.94 11.00 14.22
CA ARG A 72 2.50 10.91 14.52
C ARG A 72 2.05 9.50 14.86
N LEU A 73 2.90 8.50 14.68
CA LEU A 73 2.58 7.13 15.06
C LEU A 73 2.48 7.05 16.58
N ALA A 74 1.26 7.02 17.08
CA ALA A 74 0.96 6.96 18.51
C ALA A 74 1.05 5.52 19.04
N ASP A 75 0.68 4.53 18.21
CA ASP A 75 0.66 3.12 18.61
C ASP A 75 0.72 2.17 17.41
N PHE A 76 1.27 0.98 17.64
CA PHE A 76 1.31 -0.13 16.69
C PHE A 76 1.00 -1.45 17.40
N ALA A 77 0.03 -2.18 16.86
CA ALA A 77 -0.33 -3.51 17.33
C ALA A 77 -0.24 -4.54 16.19
N THR A 78 0.19 -5.75 16.51
CA THR A 78 0.25 -6.87 15.54
C THR A 78 -1.01 -7.73 15.53
N GLU A 79 -1.82 -7.67 16.58
CA GLU A 79 -3.01 -8.50 16.79
C GLU A 79 -4.29 -7.64 16.86
N PRO A 80 -5.43 -8.12 16.31
CA PRO A 80 -5.58 -9.37 15.53
C PRO A 80 -4.92 -9.31 14.14
N TRP A 81 -4.57 -8.13 13.68
CA TRP A 81 -3.75 -7.88 12.49
C TRP A 81 -2.96 -6.56 12.66
N PRO A 82 -1.88 -6.34 11.88
CA PRO A 82 -1.10 -5.11 11.92
C PRO A 82 -1.99 -3.87 11.81
N SER A 83 -1.88 -3.03 12.83
CA SER A 83 -2.70 -1.84 13.01
C SER A 83 -1.84 -0.69 13.51
N TRP A 84 -1.94 0.47 12.86
CA TRP A 84 -1.24 1.69 13.20
C TRP A 84 -2.26 2.75 13.61
N ARG A 85 -1.96 3.49 14.67
CA ARG A 85 -2.77 4.63 15.12
C ARG A 85 -1.96 5.90 14.94
N PHE A 86 -2.44 6.79 14.09
CA PHE A 86 -1.79 8.08 13.82
C PHE A 86 -2.57 9.20 14.48
N ASP A 87 -1.89 10.01 15.30
CA ASP A 87 -2.45 11.21 15.89
C ASP A 87 -2.50 12.35 14.86
N LEU A 88 -3.72 12.79 14.55
CA LEU A 88 -3.97 13.93 13.66
C LEU A 88 -4.09 15.26 14.43
N GLY A 89 -4.06 15.22 15.76
CA GLY A 89 -4.34 16.35 16.64
C GLY A 89 -5.84 16.52 16.94
N GLU A 90 -6.16 17.38 17.90
CA GLU A 90 -7.54 17.71 18.28
C GLU A 90 -8.44 16.51 18.65
N GLY A 91 -7.83 15.42 19.13
CA GLY A 91 -8.53 14.18 19.48
C GLY A 91 -8.95 13.34 18.26
N LEU A 92 -8.46 13.66 17.06
CA LEU A 92 -8.64 12.87 15.86
C LEU A 92 -7.50 11.85 15.71
N THR A 93 -7.85 10.61 15.41
CA THR A 93 -6.90 9.54 15.13
C THR A 93 -7.27 8.85 13.82
N LEU A 94 -6.31 8.68 12.91
CA LEU A 94 -6.48 7.76 11.80
C LEU A 94 -5.96 6.38 12.20
N VAL A 95 -6.81 5.37 12.14
CA VAL A 95 -6.44 3.98 12.33
C VAL A 95 -6.24 3.36 10.96
N GLN A 96 -5.04 2.84 10.68
CA GLN A 96 -4.73 2.07 9.48
C GLN A 96 -4.61 0.59 9.86
N GLN A 97 -5.22 -0.29 9.08
CA GLN A 97 -5.13 -1.74 9.27
C GLN A 97 -4.70 -2.41 7.97
N LEU A 98 -3.89 -3.45 8.09
CA LEU A 98 -3.47 -4.31 6.98
C LEU A 98 -3.92 -5.74 7.25
N PHE A 99 -4.66 -6.33 6.33
CA PHE A 99 -5.10 -7.73 6.45
C PHE A 99 -4.96 -8.50 5.13
N ALA A 100 -4.82 -9.83 5.23
CA ALA A 100 -4.77 -10.75 4.10
C ALA A 100 -5.97 -11.72 4.21
N PRO A 101 -6.84 -11.82 3.18
CA PRO A 101 -8.05 -12.64 3.22
C PRO A 101 -7.72 -14.13 2.99
N ARG A 102 -6.97 -14.76 3.90
CA ARG A 102 -6.41 -16.12 3.71
C ARG A 102 -7.44 -17.21 3.39
N THR A 103 -8.68 -17.06 3.85
CA THR A 103 -9.78 -18.01 3.61
C THR A 103 -10.24 -18.04 2.16
N THR A 104 -9.92 -17.02 1.36
CA THR A 104 -10.29 -16.98 -0.06
C THR A 104 -9.34 -17.76 -0.96
N GLN A 105 -8.18 -18.18 -0.43
CA GLN A 105 -7.11 -18.83 -1.21
C GLN A 105 -6.66 -17.99 -2.41
N ARG A 106 -6.75 -16.65 -2.30
CA ARG A 106 -6.26 -15.69 -3.31
C ARG A 106 -5.20 -14.76 -2.73
N SER A 107 -4.22 -14.38 -3.57
CA SER A 107 -3.15 -13.46 -3.17
C SER A 107 -3.67 -12.02 -3.14
N ALA A 108 -3.93 -11.49 -1.95
CA ALA A 108 -4.38 -10.12 -1.77
C ALA A 108 -3.92 -9.55 -0.43
N MET A 109 -3.75 -8.24 -0.41
CA MET A 109 -3.44 -7.44 0.77
C MET A 109 -4.39 -6.25 0.79
N ILE A 110 -5.06 -6.03 1.92
CA ILE A 110 -6.10 -5.03 2.04
C ILE A 110 -5.71 -4.02 3.11
N LEU A 111 -5.64 -2.76 2.69
CA LEU A 111 -5.49 -1.62 3.56
C LEU A 111 -6.87 -1.03 3.83
N GLN A 112 -7.18 -0.82 5.10
CA GLN A 112 -8.36 -0.08 5.53
C GLN A 112 -7.91 1.09 6.41
N TRP A 113 -8.59 2.22 6.26
CA TRP A 113 -8.43 3.35 7.16
C TRP A 113 -9.76 3.71 7.80
N ARG A 114 -9.71 4.11 9.07
CA ARG A 114 -10.87 4.63 9.82
C ARG A 114 -10.47 5.89 10.57
N LEU A 115 -11.25 6.95 10.42
CA LEU A 115 -11.12 8.16 11.23
C LEU A 115 -11.90 7.99 12.52
N VAL A 116 -11.23 8.16 13.66
CA VAL A 116 -11.80 8.07 15.00
C VAL A 116 -11.68 9.43 15.68
N GLY A 117 -12.77 9.90 16.31
CA GLY A 117 -12.81 11.18 17.02
C GLY A 117 -13.93 12.11 16.51
N PRO A 118 -13.95 13.38 16.95
CA PRO A 118 -15.01 14.33 16.63
C PRO A 118 -14.90 14.88 15.18
N SER A 119 -15.15 14.02 14.19
CA SER A 119 -14.96 14.33 12.77
C SER A 119 -16.17 14.95 12.05
N ALA A 120 -17.31 15.05 12.74
CA ALA A 120 -18.61 15.39 12.12
C ALA A 120 -18.70 16.80 11.50
N ALA A 121 -17.68 17.65 11.66
CA ALA A 121 -17.73 19.06 11.27
C ALA A 121 -16.65 19.51 10.26
N MET A 122 -15.71 18.66 9.84
CA MET A 122 -14.56 19.09 9.03
C MET A 122 -14.41 18.28 7.74
N PRO A 123 -14.35 18.93 6.56
CA PRO A 123 -14.04 18.23 5.32
C PRO A 123 -12.57 17.81 5.35
N MET A 124 -12.33 16.51 5.42
CA MET A 124 -11.00 15.92 5.40
C MET A 124 -10.88 14.95 4.23
N ARG A 125 -9.66 14.75 3.72
CA ARG A 125 -9.40 13.82 2.62
C ARG A 125 -8.16 12.98 2.92
N LEU A 126 -8.30 11.67 2.86
CA LEU A 126 -7.17 10.76 2.83
C LEU A 126 -6.61 10.74 1.40
N ARG A 127 -5.29 10.81 1.27
CA ARG A 127 -4.56 10.59 0.03
C ARG A 127 -3.56 9.45 0.22
N ALA A 128 -3.55 8.53 -0.73
CA ALA A 128 -2.68 7.36 -0.76
C ALA A 128 -1.98 7.28 -2.11
N ARG A 129 -0.66 7.36 -2.10
CA ARG A 129 0.17 7.27 -3.30
C ARG A 129 0.96 5.96 -3.30
N PRO A 130 0.53 4.95 -4.08
CA PRO A 130 1.26 3.68 -4.14
C PRO A 130 2.65 3.84 -4.74
N MET A 131 3.58 3.02 -4.25
CA MET A 131 4.95 2.91 -4.71
C MET A 131 5.17 1.50 -5.29
N LEU A 132 5.46 1.43 -6.58
CA LEU A 132 5.54 0.20 -7.37
C LEU A 132 6.96 -0.07 -7.80
N SER A 133 7.30 -1.35 -7.90
CA SER A 133 8.54 -1.78 -8.55
C SER A 133 8.34 -2.89 -9.57
N GLY A 134 7.59 -3.94 -9.23
CA GLY A 134 7.47 -5.11 -10.10
C GLY A 134 8.78 -5.90 -10.25
N ARG A 135 9.69 -5.78 -9.28
CA ARG A 135 11.02 -6.39 -9.34
C ARG A 135 11.05 -7.80 -8.78
N ASP A 136 12.10 -8.54 -9.13
CA ASP A 136 12.51 -9.72 -8.35
C ASP A 136 12.78 -9.32 -6.89
N PHE A 137 12.25 -10.10 -5.95
CA PHE A 137 12.29 -9.71 -4.53
C PHE A 137 13.71 -9.70 -3.92
N HIS A 138 14.69 -10.38 -4.55
CA HIS A 138 16.11 -10.33 -4.15
C HIS A 138 16.86 -9.13 -4.72
N SER A 139 16.32 -8.45 -5.71
CA SER A 139 16.97 -7.31 -6.39
C SER A 139 16.50 -5.96 -5.82
N LEU A 140 17.08 -4.86 -6.30
CA LEU A 140 16.57 -3.50 -6.09
C LEU A 140 16.15 -2.87 -7.42
N HIS A 141 15.16 -1.99 -7.37
CA HIS A 141 14.63 -1.28 -8.52
C HIS A 141 15.33 0.06 -8.72
N ARG A 142 15.51 0.44 -9.99
CA ARG A 142 16.11 1.71 -10.40
C ARG A 142 15.22 2.31 -11.47
N GLN A 143 15.13 3.63 -11.50
CA GLN A 143 14.40 4.33 -12.55
C GLN A 143 14.89 3.89 -13.93
N ASN A 144 13.94 3.58 -14.81
CA ASN A 144 14.20 3.18 -16.19
C ASN A 144 13.04 3.63 -17.10
N ALA A 145 13.26 3.53 -18.42
CA ALA A 145 12.29 3.96 -19.43
C ALA A 145 11.20 2.92 -19.71
N ASP A 146 11.41 1.66 -19.30
CA ASP A 146 10.53 0.54 -19.64
C ASP A 146 9.30 0.45 -18.72
N PHE A 147 9.30 1.15 -17.58
CA PHE A 147 8.19 1.11 -16.63
C PHE A 147 6.92 1.74 -17.23
N ALA A 148 5.85 0.95 -17.35
CA ALA A 148 4.56 1.44 -17.85
C ALA A 148 3.68 1.99 -16.72
N PHE A 149 3.45 3.30 -16.74
CA PHE A 149 2.65 4.01 -15.72
C PHE A 149 1.14 3.98 -15.94
N ALA A 150 0.70 3.80 -17.19
CA ALA A 150 -0.70 3.91 -17.57
C ALA A 150 -1.49 2.68 -17.09
N PRO A 151 -2.56 2.85 -16.29
CA PRO A 151 -3.45 1.74 -15.97
C PRO A 151 -4.41 1.42 -17.12
N GLU A 152 -4.80 0.15 -17.20
CA GLU A 152 -6.07 -0.24 -17.80
C GLU A 152 -7.17 -0.06 -16.73
N LYS A 153 -8.19 0.75 -17.03
CA LYS A 153 -9.35 0.93 -16.14
C LYS A 153 -10.34 -0.20 -16.39
N LEU A 154 -10.44 -1.14 -15.46
CA LEU A 154 -11.35 -2.30 -15.56
C LEU A 154 -12.77 -1.95 -15.09
N SER A 155 -12.89 -1.02 -14.14
CA SER A 155 -14.17 -0.46 -13.67
C SER A 155 -13.95 0.91 -13.02
N GLU A 156 -15.02 1.54 -12.54
CA GLU A 156 -14.92 2.81 -11.79
C GLU A 156 -14.04 2.73 -10.54
N GLN A 157 -13.82 1.52 -10.01
CA GLN A 157 -13.11 1.29 -8.76
C GLN A 157 -11.91 0.35 -8.91
N SER A 158 -11.54 -0.03 -10.13
CA SER A 158 -10.51 -1.05 -10.35
C SER A 158 -9.58 -0.71 -11.51
N TRP A 159 -8.28 -0.82 -11.25
CA TRP A 159 -7.22 -0.44 -12.17
C TRP A 159 -6.15 -1.52 -12.22
N LEU A 160 -5.71 -1.84 -13.43
CA LEU A 160 -4.71 -2.86 -13.70
C LEU A 160 -3.47 -2.23 -14.31
N TRP A 161 -2.32 -2.39 -13.64
CA TRP A 161 -1.03 -1.96 -14.13
C TRP A 161 -0.23 -3.16 -14.61
N ARG A 162 0.39 -3.03 -15.78
CA ARG A 162 1.38 -4.00 -16.30
C ARG A 162 2.73 -3.30 -16.33
N PRO A 163 3.44 -3.18 -15.20
CA PRO A 163 4.63 -2.33 -15.10
C PRO A 163 5.72 -2.75 -16.07
N TYR A 164 5.83 -4.06 -16.33
CA TYR A 164 6.78 -4.66 -17.27
C TYR A 164 6.17 -5.87 -17.98
N SER A 165 6.71 -6.20 -19.15
CA SER A 165 6.44 -7.48 -19.81
C SER A 165 7.02 -8.64 -19.00
N GLY A 166 6.25 -9.72 -18.83
CA GLY A 166 6.68 -10.92 -18.08
C GLY A 166 6.71 -10.77 -16.55
N VAL A 167 6.23 -9.65 -16.01
CA VAL A 167 6.04 -9.40 -14.58
C VAL A 167 4.55 -9.50 -14.25
N PRO A 168 4.16 -10.02 -13.07
CA PRO A 168 2.76 -10.06 -12.67
C PRO A 168 2.10 -8.67 -12.76
N PRO A 169 0.91 -8.56 -13.36
CA PRO A 169 0.13 -7.32 -13.32
C PRO A 169 -0.29 -6.99 -11.89
N ILE A 170 -0.40 -5.70 -11.58
CA ILE A 170 -0.83 -5.19 -10.29
C ILE A 170 -2.28 -4.72 -10.44
N LEU A 171 -3.19 -5.44 -9.80
CA LEU A 171 -4.60 -5.06 -9.74
C LEU A 171 -4.86 -4.34 -8.42
N MET A 172 -5.32 -3.09 -8.50
CA MET A 172 -5.78 -2.36 -7.32
C MET A 172 -7.27 -2.08 -7.42
N HIS A 173 -7.95 -2.27 -6.30
CA HIS A 173 -9.33 -1.87 -6.13
C HIS A 173 -9.47 -0.88 -4.97
N ALA A 174 -10.22 0.19 -5.16
CA ALA A 174 -10.44 1.19 -4.13
C ALA A 174 -11.87 1.71 -4.15
N ASN A 175 -12.45 1.93 -2.97
CA ASN A 175 -13.72 2.64 -2.81
C ASN A 175 -13.54 4.17 -2.80
N GLY A 176 -12.60 4.67 -3.60
CA GLY A 176 -12.24 6.09 -3.71
C GLY A 176 -11.84 6.48 -5.12
N ASP A 177 -11.39 7.72 -5.28
CA ASP A 177 -11.06 8.30 -6.58
C ASP A 177 -9.58 8.11 -6.90
N TYR A 178 -9.26 7.77 -8.14
CA TYR A 178 -7.89 7.71 -8.63
C TYR A 178 -7.55 8.90 -9.53
N ARG A 179 -6.47 9.61 -9.21
CA ARG A 179 -5.85 10.64 -10.07
C ARG A 179 -4.55 10.09 -10.64
N HIS A 180 -4.47 9.99 -11.97
CA HIS A 180 -3.23 9.63 -12.65
C HIS A 180 -2.23 10.78 -12.60
N GLU A 181 -1.08 10.54 -11.97
CA GLU A 181 -0.03 11.53 -11.76
C GLU A 181 1.31 10.79 -11.56
N PRO A 182 1.93 10.34 -12.67
CA PRO A 182 3.08 9.45 -12.62
C PRO A 182 4.35 10.18 -12.18
N LEU A 183 5.06 9.59 -11.21
CA LEU A 183 6.30 10.12 -10.64
C LEU A 183 7.29 9.00 -10.35
N TRP A 184 8.58 9.35 -10.36
CA TRP A 184 9.65 8.51 -9.82
C TRP A 184 10.12 9.09 -8.48
N PHE A 185 10.12 8.26 -7.46
CA PHE A 185 10.73 8.55 -6.16
C PHE A 185 12.10 7.89 -6.13
N ARG A 186 13.14 8.67 -5.86
CA ARG A 186 14.53 8.22 -6.02
C ARG A 186 15.26 8.08 -4.70
N ASN A 187 16.22 7.17 -4.67
CA ASN A 187 17.20 7.01 -3.60
C ASN A 187 16.57 6.71 -2.23
N PHE A 188 15.52 5.88 -2.18
CA PHE A 188 15.11 5.26 -0.92
C PHE A 188 16.30 4.50 -0.33
N LEU A 189 16.51 4.63 0.97
CA LEU A 189 17.66 4.10 1.68
C LEU A 189 17.26 2.97 2.63
N TYR A 190 17.78 1.77 2.36
CA TYR A 190 17.67 0.58 3.20
C TYR A 190 18.86 0.44 4.14
N THR A 191 18.70 0.96 5.36
CA THR A 191 19.78 1.02 6.37
C THR A 191 20.32 -0.33 6.78
N GLU A 192 19.50 -1.38 6.80
CA GLU A 192 19.97 -2.72 7.13
C GLU A 192 20.74 -3.37 5.98
N GLU A 193 20.39 -3.08 4.73
CA GLU A 193 21.18 -3.52 3.57
C GLU A 193 22.55 -2.81 3.54
N ARG A 194 22.56 -1.49 3.82
CA ARG A 194 23.80 -0.72 3.97
C ARG A 194 24.71 -1.29 5.06
N ALA A 195 24.16 -1.59 6.23
CA ALA A 195 24.93 -2.17 7.34
C ALA A 195 25.55 -3.53 7.00
N ARG A 196 24.99 -4.23 6.00
CA ARG A 196 25.48 -5.53 5.49
C ARG A 196 26.40 -5.37 4.28
N GLY A 197 26.71 -4.14 3.84
CA GLY A 197 27.53 -3.88 2.66
C GLY A 197 26.88 -4.29 1.34
N LEU A 198 25.54 -4.36 1.30
CA LEU A 198 24.76 -4.69 0.11
C LEU A 198 24.27 -3.42 -0.59
N ASP A 199 23.78 -3.55 -1.82
CA ASP A 199 23.02 -2.48 -2.48
C ASP A 199 21.87 -2.02 -1.57
N ASP A 200 21.79 -0.72 -1.34
CA ASP A 200 20.94 -0.11 -0.31
C ASP A 200 20.05 1.02 -0.84
N LEU A 201 20.18 1.37 -2.12
CA LEU A 201 19.42 2.43 -2.77
C LEU A 201 18.42 1.90 -3.79
N GLU A 202 17.17 2.32 -3.65
CA GLU A 202 16.07 1.94 -4.54
C GLU A 202 15.36 3.18 -5.09
N ASP A 203 14.96 3.14 -6.36
CA ASP A 203 13.97 4.06 -6.91
C ASP A 203 12.66 3.31 -7.09
N LEU A 204 11.52 3.98 -6.90
CA LEU A 204 10.20 3.39 -7.09
C LEU A 204 9.33 4.28 -7.96
N ALA A 205 8.52 3.64 -8.78
CA ALA A 205 7.56 4.30 -9.64
C ALA A 205 6.24 4.48 -8.87
N SER A 206 5.62 5.63 -9.01
CA SER A 206 4.29 5.89 -8.47
C SER A 206 3.36 6.31 -9.61
N PRO A 207 2.28 5.58 -9.91
CA PRO A 207 1.41 5.88 -11.04
C PRO A 207 0.47 7.07 -10.81
N GLY A 208 0.21 7.41 -9.56
CA GLY A 208 -0.79 8.40 -9.20
C GLY A 208 -1.19 8.26 -7.74
N GLU A 209 -2.35 8.82 -7.43
CA GLU A 209 -2.85 8.93 -6.07
C GLU A 209 -4.32 8.51 -5.99
N PHE A 210 -4.64 7.73 -4.98
CA PHE A 210 -6.01 7.45 -4.56
C PHE A 210 -6.43 8.45 -3.49
N SER A 211 -7.70 8.86 -3.48
CA SER A 211 -8.22 9.73 -2.45
C SER A 211 -9.64 9.40 -2.01
N TRP A 212 -9.93 9.67 -0.74
CA TRP A 212 -11.24 9.42 -0.13
C TRP A 212 -11.62 10.60 0.77
N PRO A 213 -12.89 11.03 0.76
CA PRO A 213 -13.39 11.88 1.83
C PRO A 213 -13.31 11.12 3.17
N LEU A 214 -12.94 11.84 4.23
CA LEU A 214 -12.91 11.36 5.61
C LEU A 214 -13.94 12.11 6.45
N GLY A 215 -14.49 11.44 7.46
CA GLY A 215 -15.48 12.01 8.38
C GLY A 215 -16.89 12.09 7.78
N GLY A 216 -17.90 12.34 8.63
CA GLY A 216 -19.31 12.32 8.24
C GLY A 216 -19.95 10.92 8.36
N SER A 217 -21.22 10.87 8.77
CA SER A 217 -21.95 9.62 9.05
C SER A 217 -22.15 8.72 7.83
N ASP A 218 -22.17 9.32 6.64
CA ASP A 218 -22.54 8.64 5.40
C ASP A 218 -21.32 8.11 4.63
N ASN A 219 -20.12 8.51 5.04
CA ASN A 219 -18.88 8.10 4.39
C ASN A 219 -18.46 6.72 4.89
N ARG A 220 -18.16 5.84 3.93
CA ARG A 220 -17.59 4.52 4.21
C ARG A 220 -16.10 4.67 4.54
N ASP A 221 -15.60 3.78 5.41
CA ASP A 221 -14.17 3.67 5.69
C ASP A 221 -13.38 3.47 4.36
N PRO A 222 -12.31 4.25 4.12
CA PRO A 222 -11.43 4.05 2.97
C PRO A 222 -10.82 2.65 2.94
N VAL A 223 -10.82 2.05 1.76
CA VAL A 223 -10.25 0.73 1.48
C VAL A 223 -9.45 0.78 0.19
N LEU A 224 -8.25 0.20 0.23
CA LEU A 224 -7.41 -0.09 -0.92
C LEU A 224 -7.00 -1.56 -0.88
N VAL A 225 -7.42 -2.31 -1.88
CA VAL A 225 -7.03 -3.70 -2.10
C VAL A 225 -5.89 -3.73 -3.10
N LEU A 226 -4.85 -4.50 -2.77
CA LEU A 226 -3.70 -4.79 -3.62
C LEU A 226 -3.71 -6.28 -3.94
N THR A 227 -3.76 -6.64 -5.22
CA THR A 227 -3.79 -8.04 -5.66
C THR A 227 -3.17 -8.16 -7.05
N VAL A 228 -3.25 -9.36 -7.60
CA VAL A 228 -2.86 -9.72 -8.97
C VAL A 228 -4.06 -10.37 -9.66
N PRO A 229 -4.05 -10.51 -10.99
CA PRO A 229 -5.06 -11.29 -11.70
C PRO A 229 -5.10 -12.77 -11.27
N GLU A 230 -6.18 -13.47 -11.63
CA GLU A 230 -6.39 -14.88 -11.26
C GLU A 230 -5.28 -15.80 -11.78
N GLU A 231 -4.73 -15.55 -12.97
CA GLU A 231 -3.64 -16.33 -13.53
C GLU A 231 -2.34 -16.23 -12.70
N TRP A 232 -2.25 -15.28 -11.76
CA TRP A 232 -1.17 -15.14 -10.78
C TRP A 232 -1.62 -15.50 -9.35
N GLY A 233 -2.75 -16.20 -9.22
CA GLY A 233 -3.30 -16.64 -7.93
C GLY A 233 -4.11 -15.58 -7.20
N GLY A 234 -4.43 -14.44 -7.83
CA GLY A 234 -5.28 -13.40 -7.25
C GLY A 234 -6.71 -13.49 -7.78
N TYR A 235 -7.26 -12.36 -8.24
CA TYR A 235 -8.67 -12.23 -8.58
C TYR A 235 -8.88 -11.79 -10.02
N GLU A 236 -9.87 -12.39 -10.69
CA GLU A 236 -10.30 -11.98 -12.04
C GLU A 236 -10.86 -10.56 -12.06
N SER A 237 -11.67 -10.22 -11.04
CA SER A 237 -12.28 -8.91 -10.92
C SER A 237 -12.42 -8.47 -9.47
N ALA A 238 -12.49 -7.16 -9.28
CA ALA A 238 -12.73 -6.57 -7.98
C ALA A 238 -14.09 -6.93 -7.35
N GLY A 239 -15.11 -7.22 -8.17
CA GLY A 239 -16.42 -7.64 -7.67
C GLY A 239 -16.32 -8.91 -6.82
N ASN A 240 -15.47 -9.85 -7.24
CA ASN A 240 -15.23 -11.09 -6.51
C ASN A 240 -14.46 -10.82 -5.20
N ILE A 241 -13.48 -9.91 -5.22
CA ILE A 241 -12.72 -9.52 -4.02
C ILE A 241 -13.65 -8.98 -2.93
N VAL A 242 -14.48 -8.01 -3.29
CA VAL A 242 -15.36 -7.32 -2.33
C VAL A 242 -16.43 -8.27 -1.80
N ALA A 243 -17.07 -9.05 -2.67
CA ALA A 243 -18.10 -10.01 -2.27
C ALA A 243 -17.56 -11.05 -1.28
N GLU A 244 -16.38 -11.60 -1.54
CA GLU A 244 -15.75 -12.58 -0.65
C GLU A 244 -15.30 -11.96 0.68
N CYS A 245 -14.70 -10.77 0.67
CA CYS A 245 -14.29 -10.09 1.90
C CYS A 245 -15.50 -9.69 2.77
N GLN A 246 -16.61 -9.28 2.16
CA GLN A 246 -17.84 -8.95 2.87
C GLN A 246 -18.52 -10.20 3.45
N ALA A 247 -18.53 -11.31 2.71
CA ALA A 247 -19.07 -12.57 3.22
C ALA A 247 -18.33 -13.04 4.48
N LEU A 248 -17.00 -12.86 4.53
CA LEU A 248 -16.18 -13.19 5.69
C LEU A 248 -16.48 -12.26 6.88
N ALA A 249 -16.58 -10.95 6.65
CA ALA A 249 -16.89 -9.98 7.70
C ALA A 249 -18.28 -10.18 8.33
N ASN A 250 -19.22 -10.79 7.60
CA ASN A 250 -20.58 -11.09 8.08
C ASN A 250 -20.73 -12.50 8.67
N SER A 251 -19.65 -13.30 8.70
CA SER A 251 -19.65 -14.68 9.20
C SER A 251 -19.10 -14.84 10.63
N GLU A 252 -18.73 -13.72 11.27
CA GLU A 252 -18.39 -13.60 12.70
C GLU A 252 -19.50 -12.88 13.47
#